data_AF-A0A1B1N333-F1
#
_entry.id   AF-A0A1B1N333-F1
#
_cell.length_a   1.000
_cell.length_b   1.000
_cell.length_c   1.000
_cell.angle_alpha   90.00
_cell.angle_beta   90.00
_cell.angle_gamma   90.00
#
_symmetry.space_group_name_H-M   'P 1'
#
loop_
_entity.id
_entity.type
_entity.pdbx_description
1 polymer ?
#
loop_
_entity_poly.entity_id
_entity_poly.type
_entity_poly.pdbx_seq_one_letter_code
_entity_poly.pdbx_strand_id
1 'polypeptide(L)'
;MVETRETVLTLNEEEINDLAKKGISERTAATGLSYEIKGLDIRLNGNDMTADAIVKWGALRAEAAVVYHLSFAEGKLLLKPQSVDVRGSSLSPSLLKLKTIEIDPGQYLPEVIQITDLSFENRELKIKFAVNWLQLPGLLR
;
A
#
# COMPACT_ATOMS: atom_id res chain seq x y z
N MET A 1 -15.57 15.56 -29.56
CA MET A 1 -15.97 14.70 -28.43
C MET A 1 -14.71 14.01 -27.95
N VAL A 2 -14.08 14.51 -26.88
CA VAL A 2 -12.89 13.84 -26.31
C VAL A 2 -13.44 12.89 -25.27
N GLU A 3 -13.54 11.63 -25.66
CA GLU A 3 -13.97 10.53 -24.82
C GLU A 3 -12.93 10.39 -23.69
N THR A 4 -13.34 10.64 -22.45
CA THR A 4 -12.50 10.49 -21.26
C THR A 4 -12.14 9.02 -21.12
N ARG A 5 -11.05 8.58 -21.76
CA ARG A 5 -10.53 7.22 -21.64
C ARG A 5 -9.99 7.04 -20.24
N GLU A 6 -10.81 6.51 -19.34
CA GLU A 6 -10.35 6.06 -18.03
C GLU A 6 -9.28 5.00 -18.24
N THR A 7 -8.07 5.29 -17.77
CA THR A 7 -6.94 4.38 -17.91
C THR A 7 -6.89 3.52 -16.66
N VAL A 8 -6.70 2.21 -16.84
CA VAL A 8 -6.67 1.24 -15.74
C VAL A 8 -5.27 0.64 -15.67
N LEU A 9 -4.60 0.83 -14.54
CA LEU A 9 -3.39 0.09 -14.18
C LEU A 9 -3.79 -1.07 -13.28
N THR A 10 -3.36 -2.27 -13.64
CA THR A 10 -3.56 -3.46 -12.81
C THR A 10 -2.21 -3.91 -12.29
N LEU A 11 -2.10 -4.05 -10.98
CA LEU A 11 -0.91 -4.58 -10.32
C LEU A 11 -1.24 -5.95 -9.73
N ASN A 12 -0.41 -6.92 -10.00
CA ASN A 12 -0.51 -8.23 -9.37
C ASN A 12 0.22 -8.25 -8.01
N GLU A 13 0.06 -9.35 -7.28
CA GLU A 13 0.67 -9.54 -5.95
C GLU A 13 2.21 -9.43 -5.94
N GLU A 14 2.89 -9.90 -6.99
CA GLU A 14 4.36 -9.82 -7.11
C GLU A 14 4.81 -8.36 -7.28
N GLU A 15 4.15 -7.61 -8.17
CA GLU A 15 4.44 -6.19 -8.38
C GLU A 15 4.19 -5.36 -7.11
N ILE A 16 3.11 -5.66 -6.38
CA ILE A 16 2.80 -5.01 -5.10
C ILE A 16 3.88 -5.32 -4.07
N ASN A 17 4.34 -6.58 -4.00
CA ASN A 17 5.42 -6.98 -3.10
C ASN A 17 6.72 -6.24 -3.40
N ASP A 18 7.09 -6.14 -4.67
CA ASP A 18 8.32 -5.47 -5.08
C ASP A 18 8.26 -3.97 -4.79
N LEU A 19 7.13 -3.32 -5.07
CA LEU A 19 6.89 -1.92 -4.73
C LEU A 19 6.96 -1.68 -3.21
N ALA A 20 6.34 -2.55 -2.41
CA ALA A 20 6.32 -2.43 -0.97
C ALA A 20 7.71 -2.64 -0.35
N LYS A 21 8.46 -3.66 -0.80
CA LYS A 21 9.85 -3.90 -0.37
C LYS A 21 10.74 -2.70 -0.70
N LYS A 22 10.60 -2.14 -1.90
CA LYS A 22 11.35 -0.94 -2.32
C LYS A 22 11.02 0.26 -1.41
N GLY A 23 9.74 0.56 -1.21
CA GLY A 23 9.31 1.69 -0.39
C GLY A 23 9.75 1.58 1.07
N ILE A 24 9.69 0.37 1.65
CA ILE A 24 10.19 0.12 3.01
C ILE A 24 11.71 0.31 3.09
N SER A 25 12.46 -0.24 2.13
CA SER A 25 13.92 -0.10 2.09
C SER A 25 14.35 1.37 2.02
N GLU A 26 13.70 2.17 1.17
CA GLU A 26 13.94 3.61 1.04
C GLU A 26 13.62 4.34 2.35
N ARG A 27 12.51 3.99 3.01
CA ARG A 27 12.09 4.63 4.26
C ARG A 27 12.99 4.28 5.44
N THR A 28 13.36 3.01 5.61
CA THR A 28 14.25 2.55 6.68
C THR A 28 15.62 3.20 6.57
N ALA A 29 16.15 3.34 5.34
CA ALA A 29 17.40 4.08 5.10
C ALA A 29 17.29 5.57 5.49
N ALA A 30 16.13 6.20 5.24
CA ALA A 30 15.92 7.62 5.50
C ALA A 30 15.63 7.99 6.97
N THR A 31 15.06 7.08 7.77
CA THR A 31 14.56 7.41 9.13
C THR A 31 15.38 6.83 10.28
N GLY A 32 16.34 5.92 10.03
CA GLY A 32 17.19 5.36 11.09
C GLY A 32 16.39 4.70 12.21
N LEU A 33 15.23 4.12 11.88
CA LEU A 33 14.32 3.49 12.84
C LEU A 33 15.06 2.41 13.65
N SER A 34 14.70 2.26 14.92
CA SER A 34 15.30 1.23 15.78
C SER A 34 14.96 -0.19 15.34
N TYR A 35 13.96 -0.37 14.48
CA TYR A 35 13.57 -1.64 13.91
C TYR A 35 13.79 -1.65 12.39
N GLU A 36 14.16 -2.82 11.87
CA GLU A 36 14.42 -3.08 10.46
C GLU A 36 13.47 -4.18 9.98
N ILE A 37 12.80 -3.94 8.85
CA ILE A 37 11.98 -4.96 8.19
C ILE A 37 12.89 -5.72 7.23
N LYS A 38 13.21 -6.98 7.56
CA LYS A 38 14.11 -7.85 6.80
C LYS A 38 13.43 -8.67 5.72
N GLY A 39 12.13 -8.84 5.83
CA GLY A 39 11.30 -9.57 4.88
C GLY A 39 9.89 -9.02 4.95
N LEU A 40 9.27 -8.93 3.78
CA LEU A 40 7.87 -8.57 3.62
C LEU A 40 7.30 -9.47 2.54
N ASP A 41 6.16 -10.09 2.83
CA ASP A 41 5.33 -10.77 1.87
C ASP A 41 3.89 -10.27 2.03
N ILE A 42 3.32 -9.76 0.94
CA ILE A 42 1.96 -9.24 0.89
C ILE A 42 1.11 -10.20 0.08
N ARG A 43 -0.04 -10.58 0.64
CA ARG A 43 -1.04 -11.40 -0.02
C ARG A 43 -2.36 -10.66 -0.05
N LEU A 44 -2.97 -10.56 -1.23
CA LEU A 44 -4.25 -9.89 -1.41
C LEU A 44 -5.38 -10.91 -1.50
N ASN A 45 -6.51 -10.64 -0.84
CA ASN A 45 -7.72 -11.45 -0.91
C ASN A 45 -8.94 -10.54 -0.96
N GLY A 46 -9.29 -10.08 -2.15
CA GLY A 46 -10.29 -9.03 -2.32
C GLY A 46 -9.90 -7.79 -1.51
N ASN A 47 -10.82 -7.29 -0.69
CA ASN A 47 -10.60 -6.14 0.17
C ASN A 47 -9.72 -6.43 1.40
N ASP A 48 -9.24 -7.65 1.62
CA ASP A 48 -8.34 -7.94 2.73
C ASP A 48 -6.91 -8.16 2.24
N MET A 49 -5.95 -7.59 2.96
CA MET A 49 -4.52 -7.71 2.70
C MET A 49 -3.83 -8.31 3.91
N THR A 50 -3.12 -9.41 3.71
CA THR A 50 -2.24 -9.98 4.72
C THR A 50 -0.81 -9.54 4.44
N ALA A 51 -0.18 -8.90 5.41
CA ALA A 51 1.22 -8.51 5.36
C ALA A 51 2.01 -9.33 6.38
N ASP A 52 2.82 -10.27 5.89
CA ASP A 52 3.75 -11.08 6.66
C ASP A 52 5.11 -10.38 6.67
N ALA A 53 5.58 -9.97 7.85
CA ALA A 53 6.79 -9.20 8.01
C ALA A 53 7.76 -9.88 8.99
N ILE A 54 9.03 -9.86 8.61
CA ILE A 54 10.14 -10.23 9.48
C ILE A 54 10.75 -8.96 10.02
N VAL A 55 10.54 -8.70 11.31
CA VAL A 55 11.02 -7.49 11.98
C VAL A 55 12.23 -7.83 12.84
N LYS A 56 13.28 -7.02 12.73
CA LYS A 56 14.48 -7.10 13.55
C LYS A 56 14.61 -5.83 14.40
N TRP A 57 14.79 -5.99 15.70
CA TRP A 57 15.06 -4.90 16.64
C TRP A 57 16.32 -5.24 17.45
N GLY A 58 17.46 -4.65 17.07
CA GLY A 58 18.76 -5.03 17.64
C GLY A 58 19.09 -6.50 17.37
N ALA A 59 19.24 -7.30 18.43
CA ALA A 59 19.47 -8.75 18.35
C ALA A 59 18.17 -9.58 18.25
N LEU A 60 17.01 -8.98 18.53
CA LEU A 60 15.73 -9.67 18.52
C LEU A 60 15.18 -9.74 17.09
N ARG A 61 14.78 -10.92 16.65
CA ARG A 61 14.02 -11.16 15.41
C ARG A 61 12.62 -11.65 15.79
N ALA A 62 11.61 -11.16 15.10
CA ALA A 62 10.24 -11.59 15.25
C ALA A 62 9.57 -11.67 13.88
N GLU A 63 8.65 -12.61 13.76
CA GLU A 63 7.74 -12.74 12.63
C GLU A 63 6.37 -12.22 13.09
N ALA A 64 5.78 -11.36 12.28
CA ALA A 64 4.49 -10.78 12.52
C ALA A 64 3.65 -10.85 11.25
N ALA A 65 2.40 -11.24 11.37
CA ALA A 65 1.42 -11.18 10.30
C ALA A 65 0.35 -10.15 10.68
N VAL A 66 0.01 -9.25 9.78
CA VAL A 66 -1.08 -8.29 10.00
C VAL A 66 -2.08 -8.40 8.88
N VAL A 67 -3.36 -8.55 9.24
CA VAL A 67 -4.46 -8.50 8.28
C VAL A 67 -5.05 -7.10 8.32
N TYR A 68 -5.09 -6.45 7.17
CA TYR A 68 -5.70 -5.15 6.95
C TYR A 68 -6.93 -5.29 6.06
N HIS A 69 -7.98 -4.58 6.41
CA HIS A 69 -9.08 -4.31 5.49
C HIS A 69 -8.76 -3.05 4.69
N LEU A 70 -8.84 -3.16 3.37
CA LEU A 70 -8.56 -2.12 2.40
C LEU A 70 -9.86 -1.48 1.94
N SER A 71 -9.89 -0.15 1.97
CA SER A 71 -10.99 0.63 1.41
C SER A 71 -10.45 1.92 0.79
N PHE A 72 -10.98 2.31 -0.36
CA PHE A 72 -10.67 3.59 -0.98
C PHE A 72 -11.87 4.52 -0.86
N ALA A 73 -11.66 5.68 -0.25
CA ALA A 73 -12.70 6.69 -0.06
C ALA A 73 -12.08 8.09 -0.08
N GLU A 74 -12.79 9.05 -0.70
CA GLU A 74 -12.36 10.46 -0.74
C GLU A 74 -10.95 10.67 -1.29
N GLY A 75 -10.53 9.86 -2.27
CA GLY A 75 -9.18 9.94 -2.85
C GLY A 75 -8.08 9.30 -1.99
N LYS A 76 -8.42 8.71 -0.85
CA LYS A 76 -7.49 8.09 0.09
C LYS A 76 -7.67 6.58 0.17
N LEU A 77 -6.54 5.88 0.18
CA LEU A 77 -6.46 4.47 0.51
C LEU A 77 -6.35 4.32 2.03
N LEU A 78 -7.30 3.62 2.63
CA LEU A 78 -7.34 3.31 4.05
C LEU A 78 -7.00 1.84 4.27
N LEU A 79 -6.05 1.58 5.15
CA LEU A 79 -5.68 0.24 5.61
C LEU A 79 -6.04 0.12 7.08
N LYS A 80 -7.18 -0.50 7.37
CA LYS A 80 -7.67 -0.69 8.73
C LYS A 80 -7.19 -2.04 9.27
N PRO A 81 -6.36 -2.08 10.32
CA PRO A 81 -5.89 -3.35 10.87
C PRO A 81 -7.07 -4.12 11.51
N GLN A 82 -7.22 -5.39 11.17
CA GLN A 82 -8.26 -6.29 11.67
C GLN A 82 -7.71 -7.27 12.71
N SER A 83 -6.55 -7.86 12.42
CA SER A 83 -5.88 -8.80 13.31
C SER A 83 -4.38 -8.69 13.17
N VAL A 84 -3.67 -8.99 14.25
CA VAL A 84 -2.22 -9.09 14.27
C VAL A 84 -1.85 -10.43 14.88
N ASP A 85 -0.99 -11.19 14.22
CA ASP A 85 -0.36 -12.35 14.80
C ASP A 85 1.13 -12.04 15.03
N VAL A 86 1.61 -12.27 16.25
CA VAL A 86 3.04 -12.18 16.57
C VAL A 86 3.46 -13.49 17.21
N ARG A 87 4.38 -14.21 16.56
CA ARG A 87 4.92 -15.49 17.06
C ARG A 87 3.82 -16.52 17.40
N GLY A 88 2.77 -16.60 16.59
CA GLY A 88 1.66 -17.55 16.75
C GLY A 88 0.63 -17.14 17.80
N SER A 89 0.72 -15.92 18.34
CA SER A 89 -0.27 -15.35 19.25
C SER A 89 -1.10 -14.30 18.50
N SER A 90 -2.38 -14.60 18.29
CA SER A 90 -3.34 -13.64 17.73
C SER A 90 -3.67 -12.57 18.78
N LEU A 91 -3.32 -11.32 18.45
CA LEU A 91 -3.51 -10.14 19.26
C LEU A 91 -4.47 -9.19 18.53
N SER A 92 -5.36 -8.56 19.31
CA SER A 92 -6.17 -7.48 18.77
C SER A 92 -5.29 -6.27 18.40
N PRO A 93 -5.47 -5.65 17.22
CA PRO A 93 -4.71 -4.47 16.82
C PRO A 93 -4.77 -3.32 17.82
N SER A 94 -5.87 -3.19 18.56
CA SER A 94 -6.05 -2.16 19.60
C SER A 94 -5.08 -2.34 20.77
N LEU A 95 -4.70 -3.59 21.10
CA LEU A 95 -3.70 -3.87 22.14
C LEU A 95 -2.31 -3.37 21.72
N LEU A 96 -2.01 -3.45 20.42
CA LEU A 96 -0.77 -2.96 19.82
C LEU A 96 -0.84 -1.48 19.42
N LYS A 97 -1.97 -0.82 19.68
CA LYS A 97 -2.25 0.58 19.29
C LYS A 97 -2.00 0.83 17.79
N LEU A 98 -2.21 -0.19 16.95
CA LEU A 98 -2.12 -0.01 15.51
C LEU A 98 -3.24 0.90 15.05
N LYS A 99 -2.87 1.97 14.36
CA LYS A 99 -3.81 2.93 13.78
C LYS A 99 -4.13 2.53 12.35
N THR A 100 -5.30 2.93 11.86
CA THR A 100 -5.59 2.92 10.43
C THR A 100 -4.51 3.74 9.71
N ILE A 101 -3.94 3.15 8.66
CA ILE A 101 -3.00 3.86 7.80
C ILE A 101 -3.81 4.54 6.70
N GLU A 102 -3.63 5.83 6.54
CA GLU A 102 -4.23 6.60 5.45
C GLU A 102 -3.13 7.01 4.47
N ILE A 103 -3.33 6.68 3.21
CA ILE A 103 -2.41 7.02 2.14
C ILE A 103 -3.20 7.82 1.11
N ASP A 104 -2.73 9.03 0.82
CA ASP A 104 -3.16 9.77 -0.34
C ASP A 104 -2.20 9.42 -1.50
N PRO A 105 -2.57 8.52 -2.42
CA PRO A 105 -1.70 8.19 -3.55
C PRO A 105 -1.55 9.35 -4.54
N GLY A 106 -2.47 10.31 -4.56
CA GLY A 106 -2.43 11.48 -5.43
C GLY A 106 -1.26 12.42 -5.11
N GLN A 107 -0.81 12.49 -3.85
CA GLN A 107 0.32 13.34 -3.44
C GLN A 107 1.65 12.97 -4.12
N TYR A 108 1.75 11.75 -4.65
CA TYR A 108 2.95 11.23 -5.33
C TYR A 108 2.84 11.29 -6.85
N LEU A 109 1.70 11.75 -7.37
CA LEU A 109 1.44 11.82 -8.80
C LEU A 109 1.56 13.27 -9.30
N PRO A 110 1.96 13.48 -10.56
CA PRO A 110 1.86 14.78 -11.19
C PRO A 110 0.40 15.27 -11.21
N GLU A 111 0.18 16.59 -11.12
CA GLU A 111 -1.17 17.20 -11.10
C GLU A 111 -2.06 16.79 -12.29
N VAL A 112 -1.46 16.34 -13.40
CA VAL A 112 -2.19 15.91 -14.59
C VAL A 112 -2.82 14.52 -14.45
N ILE A 113 -2.44 13.74 -13.43
CA ILE A 113 -2.94 12.39 -13.17
C ILE A 113 -3.78 12.43 -11.90
N GLN A 114 -5.05 12.05 -12.02
CA GLN A 114 -5.96 11.91 -10.89
C GLN A 114 -6.40 10.47 -10.75
N ILE A 115 -6.16 9.86 -9.58
CA ILE A 115 -6.75 8.55 -9.26
C ILE A 115 -8.24 8.74 -9.01
N THR A 116 -9.05 8.03 -9.78
CA THR A 116 -10.51 8.09 -9.71
C THR A 116 -11.08 6.95 -8.89
N ASP A 117 -10.43 5.78 -8.91
CA ASP A 117 -10.91 4.59 -8.22
C ASP A 117 -9.75 3.63 -7.92
N LEU A 118 -9.89 2.87 -6.83
CA LEU A 118 -8.97 1.83 -6.40
C LEU A 118 -9.78 0.63 -5.92
N SER A 119 -9.63 -0.49 -6.60
CA SER A 119 -10.35 -1.73 -6.31
C SER A 119 -9.41 -2.91 -6.15
N PHE A 120 -9.82 -3.87 -5.33
CA PHE A 120 -9.03 -5.04 -4.95
C PHE A 120 -9.80 -6.29 -5.33
N GLU A 121 -9.30 -7.07 -6.29
CA GLU A 121 -10.02 -8.21 -6.86
C GLU A 121 -9.09 -9.42 -6.95
N ASN A 122 -9.45 -10.55 -6.32
CA ASN A 122 -8.82 -11.86 -6.55
C ASN A 122 -7.28 -11.87 -6.68
N ARG A 123 -6.58 -11.06 -5.87
CA ARG A 123 -5.10 -10.87 -5.81
C ARG A 123 -4.52 -9.76 -6.69
N GLU A 124 -5.36 -8.92 -7.27
CA GLU A 124 -4.97 -7.77 -8.08
C GLU A 124 -5.42 -6.46 -7.42
N LEU A 125 -4.61 -5.43 -7.63
CA LEU A 125 -4.95 -4.04 -7.34
C LEU A 125 -5.21 -3.32 -8.66
N LYS A 126 -6.44 -2.86 -8.85
CA LYS A 126 -6.84 -2.07 -10.01
C LYS A 126 -6.93 -0.60 -9.64
N ILE A 127 -6.10 0.20 -10.28
CA ILE A 127 -6.01 1.64 -10.11
C ILE A 127 -6.60 2.28 -11.37
N LYS A 128 -7.74 2.95 -11.23
CA LYS A 128 -8.30 3.77 -12.31
C LYS A 128 -7.82 5.20 -12.14
N PHE A 129 -7.41 5.81 -13.24
CA PHE A 129 -6.99 7.20 -13.24
C PHE A 129 -7.44 7.92 -14.51
N ALA A 130 -7.67 9.21 -14.33
CA ALA A 130 -7.94 10.16 -15.40
C ALA A 130 -6.68 10.97 -15.68
N VAL A 131 -6.41 11.20 -16.96
CA VAL A 131 -5.32 12.06 -17.42
C VAL A 131 -5.92 13.35 -17.98
N ASN A 132 -5.52 14.49 -17.43
CA ASN A 132 -5.88 15.79 -17.98
C ASN A 132 -4.94 16.15 -19.14
N TRP A 133 -5.33 15.71 -20.34
CA TRP A 133 -4.54 15.89 -21.56
C TRP A 133 -4.25 17.36 -21.91
N LEU A 134 -5.06 18.31 -21.44
CA LEU A 134 -4.82 19.74 -21.66
C LEU A 134 -3.59 20.28 -20.93
N GLN A 135 -3.14 19.62 -19.87
CA GLN A 135 -1.99 20.04 -19.06
C GLN A 135 -0.68 19.31 -19.42
N LEU A 136 -0.74 18.28 -20.26
CA LEU A 136 0.44 17.51 -20.72
C LEU A 136 1.52 18.31 -21.48
N PRO A 137 1.22 19.36 -22.28
CA PRO A 137 2.26 20.09 -23.01
C PRO A 137 3.32 20.74 -22.10
N GLY A 138 3.05 20.89 -20.81
CA GLY A 138 4.01 21.41 -19.82
C GLY A 138 5.02 20.39 -19.27
N LEU A 139 4.80 19.08 -19.48
CA LEU A 139 5.62 18.00 -18.91
C LEU A 139 6.63 17.38 -19.89
N LEU A 140 6.51 17.65 -21.20
CA LEU A 140 7.38 17.09 -22.26
C LEU A 140 8.52 18.04 -22.66
N ARG A 141 8.95 18.93 -21.76
CA ARG A 141 10.10 19.83 -21.97
C ARG A 141 11.33 19.39 -21.19
#